data_AF-A0A2S8UAW3-F1
#
_entry.id   AF-A0A2S8UAW3-F1
#
_cell.length_a   1.000
_cell.length_b   1.000
_cell.length_c   1.000
_cell.angle_alpha   90.00
_cell.angle_beta   90.00
_cell.angle_gamma   90.00
#
_symmetry.space_group_name_H-M   'P 1'
#
loop_
_entity.id
_entity.type
_entity.pdbx_description
1 polymer ?
#
loop_
_entity_poly.entity_id
_entity_poly.type
_entity_poly.pdbx_seq_one_letter_code
_entity_poly.pdbx_strand_id
1 'polypeptide(L)'
;MTRLQVSNEKSQRENHRLGRRLTWLEIVAALLAIATASLGIWSSTLNSDIAHLNATIDTLNRDVATAQEQLNVRQEEIESLRHENGELRAALPRSIAPEEVPDARNVGAVTLADGGDAIDLNSTQPTFDTGIDTSTSDTLSYRDGELRTSWHQLDILALKNGHKAAYETCAIATGYAPTNTIEPHRLTGEDICIRLKSGNYARIVVQESAPEHVTLEITTWEPPL
;
A
#
# COMPACT_ATOMS: atom_id res chain seq x y z
N MET A 1 92.38 68.00 51.45
CA MET A 1 91.92 67.37 50.19
C MET A 1 91.10 66.09 50.37
N THR A 2 91.01 65.49 51.57
CA THR A 2 90.41 64.15 51.80
C THR A 2 88.89 64.12 52.06
N ARG A 3 88.23 65.24 52.39
CA ARG A 3 86.77 65.29 52.66
C ARG A 3 85.88 65.30 51.40
N LEU A 4 86.41 65.73 50.25
CA LEU A 4 85.64 65.81 49.01
C LEU A 4 85.50 64.45 48.29
N GLN A 5 86.45 63.52 48.47
CA GLN A 5 86.35 62.18 47.85
C GLN A 5 85.32 61.27 48.53
N VAL A 6 85.16 61.34 49.85
CA VAL A 6 84.19 60.50 50.59
C VAL A 6 82.73 60.88 50.30
N SER A 7 82.46 62.16 50.01
CA SER A 7 81.11 62.63 49.65
C SER A 7 80.68 62.12 48.27
N ASN A 8 81.62 62.01 47.33
CA ASN A 8 81.35 61.58 45.96
C ASN A 8 81.00 60.08 45.88
N GLU A 9 81.64 59.23 46.69
CA GLU A 9 81.32 57.80 46.73
C GLU A 9 79.95 57.48 47.36
N LYS A 10 79.53 58.25 48.37
CA LYS A 10 78.23 58.03 49.01
C LYS A 10 77.07 58.41 48.07
N SER A 11 77.22 59.51 47.34
CA SER A 11 76.27 59.94 46.29
C SER A 11 76.20 58.92 45.14
N GLN A 12 77.33 58.36 44.70
CA GLN A 12 77.32 57.31 43.69
C GLN A 12 76.64 56.00 44.15
N ARG A 13 76.78 55.61 45.43
CA ARG A 13 76.09 54.42 45.96
C ARG A 13 74.58 54.63 46.11
N GLU A 14 74.14 55.83 46.49
CA GLU A 14 72.71 56.17 46.55
C GLU A 14 72.11 56.25 45.13
N ASN A 15 72.81 56.85 44.17
CA ASN A 15 72.40 56.87 42.77
C ASN A 15 72.34 55.46 42.16
N HIS A 16 73.27 54.55 42.51
CA HIS A 16 73.20 53.16 42.08
C HIS A 16 72.05 52.38 42.73
N ARG A 17 71.69 52.68 43.99
CA ARG A 17 70.54 52.06 44.66
C ARG A 17 69.22 52.58 44.10
N LEU A 18 69.15 53.87 43.74
CA LEU A 18 68.00 54.47 43.07
C LEU A 18 67.84 53.94 41.64
N GLY A 19 68.93 53.82 40.87
CA GLY A 19 68.91 53.21 39.53
C GLY A 19 68.51 51.74 39.53
N ARG A 20 68.94 50.96 40.53
CA ARG A 20 68.50 49.55 40.71
C ARG A 20 67.02 49.42 41.10
N ARG A 21 66.46 50.42 41.80
CA ARG A 21 65.04 50.45 42.16
C ARG A 21 64.16 50.90 40.98
N LEU A 22 64.62 51.85 40.18
CA LEU A 22 63.94 52.24 38.95
C LEU A 22 63.87 51.07 37.94
N THR A 23 64.99 50.37 37.71
CA THR A 23 65.03 49.21 36.81
C THR A 23 64.12 48.06 37.27
N TRP A 24 63.99 47.83 38.57
CA TRP A 24 63.04 46.83 39.09
C TRP A 24 61.58 47.23 38.87
N LEU A 25 61.24 48.51 39.04
CA LEU A 25 59.88 49.02 38.81
C LEU A 25 59.50 48.95 37.32
N GLU A 26 60.44 49.25 36.41
CA GLU A 26 60.23 49.12 34.97
C GLU A 26 59.99 47.66 34.55
N ILE A 27 60.73 46.72 35.13
CA ILE A 27 60.53 45.28 34.88
C ILE A 27 59.15 44.82 35.38
N VAL A 28 58.73 45.25 36.57
CA VAL A 28 57.40 44.91 37.12
C VAL A 28 56.29 45.50 36.26
N ALA A 29 56.42 46.76 35.82
CA ALA A 29 55.45 47.40 34.93
C ALA A 29 55.34 46.66 33.59
N ALA A 30 56.47 46.23 33.02
CA ALA A 30 56.49 45.45 31.78
C ALA A 30 55.81 44.08 31.95
N LEU A 31 56.07 43.37 33.06
CA LEU A 31 55.41 42.09 33.35
C LEU A 31 53.90 42.25 33.58
N LEU A 32 53.48 43.32 34.26
CA LEU A 32 52.07 43.63 34.46
C LEU A 32 51.38 43.92 33.13
N ALA A 33 52.01 44.69 32.25
CA ALA A 33 51.51 44.98 30.91
C ALA A 33 51.35 43.69 30.07
N ILE A 34 52.33 42.79 30.11
CA ILE A 34 52.27 41.48 29.43
C ILE A 34 51.13 40.63 30.00
N ALA A 35 50.97 40.58 31.33
CA ALA A 35 49.88 39.85 31.96
C ALA A 35 48.51 40.39 31.54
N THR A 36 48.33 41.72 31.52
CA THR A 36 47.07 42.35 31.06
C THR A 36 46.80 42.10 29.58
N ALA A 37 47.83 42.14 28.72
CA ALA A 37 47.69 41.84 27.30
C ALA A 37 47.29 40.37 27.07
N SER A 38 47.89 39.44 27.82
CA SER A 38 47.53 38.02 27.73
C SER A 38 46.08 37.79 28.15
N LEU A 39 45.63 38.35 29.28
CA LEU A 39 44.23 38.24 29.72
C LEU A 39 43.25 38.84 28.71
N GLY A 40 43.61 39.93 28.04
CA GLY A 40 42.81 40.52 26.97
C GLY A 40 42.65 39.58 25.76
N ILE A 41 43.72 38.88 25.38
CA ILE A 41 43.69 37.88 24.31
C ILE A 41 42.83 36.68 24.71
N TRP A 42 42.99 36.15 25.93
CA TRP A 42 42.16 35.04 26.42
C TRP A 42 40.68 35.40 26.49
N SER A 43 40.36 36.62 26.96
CA SER A 43 38.98 37.11 27.01
C SER A 43 38.38 37.28 25.61
N SER A 44 39.15 37.71 24.61
CA SER A 44 38.65 37.86 23.24
C SER A 44 38.42 36.50 22.58
N THR A 45 39.30 35.52 22.81
CA THR A 45 39.12 34.14 22.34
C THR A 45 37.88 33.51 22.96
N LEU A 46 37.71 33.60 24.28
CA LEU A 46 36.51 33.06 24.95
C LEU A 46 35.22 33.71 24.45
N ASN A 47 35.21 35.03 24.23
CA ASN A 47 34.04 35.71 23.67
C ASN A 47 33.73 35.24 22.24
N SER A 48 34.76 35.00 21.42
CA SER A 48 34.60 34.47 20.07
C SER A 48 34.02 33.05 20.10
N ASP A 49 34.51 32.19 20.99
CA ASP A 49 34.03 30.81 21.14
C ASP A 49 32.57 30.78 21.63
N ILE A 50 32.22 31.65 22.58
CA ILE A 50 30.83 31.81 23.06
C ILE A 50 29.92 32.27 21.91
N ALA A 51 30.36 33.25 21.11
CA ALA A 51 29.57 33.71 19.96
C ALA A 51 29.37 32.61 18.93
N HIS A 52 30.40 31.81 18.64
CA HIS A 52 30.31 30.68 17.72
C HIS A 52 29.38 29.57 18.25
N LEU A 53 29.50 29.22 19.54
CA LEU A 53 28.63 28.23 20.18
C LEU A 53 27.16 28.68 20.16
N ASN A 54 26.88 29.95 20.47
CA ASN A 54 25.52 30.49 20.39
C ASN A 54 24.96 30.43 18.97
N ALA A 55 25.75 30.80 17.95
CA ALA A 55 25.31 30.69 16.55
C ALA A 55 25.04 29.23 16.13
N THR A 56 25.84 28.29 16.66
CA THR A 56 25.65 26.85 16.44
C THR A 56 24.37 26.35 17.11
N ILE A 57 24.12 26.74 18.36
CA ILE A 57 22.88 26.43 19.10
C ILE A 57 21.66 26.97 18.36
N ASP A 58 21.71 28.22 17.90
CA ASP A 58 20.60 28.82 17.15
C ASP A 58 20.31 28.07 15.85
N THR A 59 21.35 27.58 15.18
CA THR A 59 21.20 26.77 13.96
C THR A 59 20.58 25.42 14.26
N LEU A 60 21.11 24.71 15.27
CA LEU A 60 20.54 23.44 15.73
C LEU A 60 19.08 23.57 16.16
N ASN A 61 18.72 24.65 16.85
CA ASN A 61 17.33 24.91 17.26
C ASN A 61 16.40 25.08 16.04
N ARG A 62 16.86 25.77 14.98
CA ARG A 62 16.09 25.89 13.73
C ARG A 62 15.95 24.55 13.01
N ASP A 63 17.02 23.76 12.99
CA ASP A 63 17.02 22.44 12.35
C ASP A 63 16.07 21.48 13.08
N VAL A 64 16.09 21.48 14.42
CA VAL A 64 15.16 20.70 15.24
C VAL A 64 13.71 21.12 15.00
N ALA A 65 13.43 22.42 14.95
CA ALA A 65 12.08 22.91 14.66
C ALA A 65 11.59 22.48 13.27
N THR A 66 12.47 22.55 12.27
CA THR A 66 12.16 22.12 10.90
C THR A 66 11.95 20.61 10.82
N ALA A 67 12.78 19.81 11.50
CA ALA A 67 12.62 18.37 11.57
C ALA A 67 11.30 17.98 12.26
N GLN A 68 10.93 18.67 13.34
CA GLN A 68 9.67 18.45 14.04
C GLN A 68 8.47 18.74 13.14
N GLU A 69 8.51 19.83 12.37
CA GLU A 69 7.45 20.17 11.42
C GLU A 69 7.32 19.10 10.33
N GLN A 70 8.44 18.64 9.78
CA GLN A 70 8.43 17.56 8.79
C GLN A 70 7.87 16.25 9.37
N LEU A 71 8.13 15.95 10.64
CA LEU A 71 7.55 14.78 11.30
C LEU A 71 6.04 14.92 11.46
N ASN A 72 5.54 16.09 11.84
CA ASN A 72 4.10 16.35 11.95
C ASN A 72 3.40 16.16 10.60
N VAL A 73 3.94 16.76 9.53
CA VAL A 73 3.39 16.62 8.17
C VAL A 73 3.37 15.15 7.72
N ARG A 74 4.46 14.41 7.96
CA ARG A 74 4.50 12.97 7.62
C ARG A 74 3.53 12.14 8.43
N GLN A 75 3.30 12.49 9.70
CA GLN A 75 2.34 11.80 10.55
C GLN A 75 0.90 12.00 10.01
N GLU A 76 0.54 13.22 9.62
CA GLU A 76 -0.74 13.51 8.97
C GLU A 76 -0.91 12.74 7.66
N GLU A 77 0.14 12.67 6.83
CA GLU A 77 0.13 11.91 5.58
C GLU A 77 -0.08 10.40 5.83
N ILE A 78 0.59 9.82 6.83
CA ILE A 78 0.42 8.41 7.21
C ILE A 78 -1.02 8.15 7.67
N GLU A 79 -1.61 9.04 8.44
CA GLU A 79 -2.99 8.91 8.90
C GLU A 79 -3.99 8.97 7.74
N SER A 80 -3.78 9.90 6.80
CA SER A 80 -4.56 9.99 5.57
C SER A 80 -4.48 8.70 4.73
N LEU A 81 -3.26 8.21 4.47
CA LEU A 81 -3.04 6.98 3.69
C LEU A 81 -3.62 5.73 4.37
N ARG A 82 -3.62 5.69 5.71
CA ARG A 82 -4.27 4.61 6.47
C ARG A 82 -5.79 4.67 6.34
N HIS A 83 -6.36 5.87 6.36
CA HIS A 83 -7.79 6.06 6.16
C HIS A 83 -8.20 5.61 4.75
N GLU A 84 -7.50 6.07 3.71
CA GLU A 84 -7.74 5.68 2.31
C GLU A 84 -7.59 4.16 2.12
N ASN A 85 -6.55 3.54 2.70
CA ASN A 85 -6.41 2.08 2.67
C ASN A 85 -7.60 1.36 3.35
N GLY A 86 -8.13 1.93 4.44
CA GLY A 86 -9.31 1.39 5.12
C GLY A 86 -10.54 1.42 4.23
N GLU A 87 -10.78 2.54 3.55
CA GLU A 87 -11.88 2.69 2.60
C GLU A 87 -11.74 1.75 1.40
N LEU A 88 -10.54 1.67 0.81
CA LEU A 88 -10.27 0.76 -0.31
C LEU A 88 -10.50 -0.71 0.08
N ARG A 89 -10.05 -1.13 1.27
CA ARG A 89 -10.30 -2.49 1.77
C ARG A 89 -11.78 -2.75 2.02
N ALA A 90 -12.52 -1.76 2.50
CA ALA A 90 -13.97 -1.87 2.68
C ALA A 90 -14.72 -1.91 1.34
N ALA A 91 -14.16 -1.30 0.29
CA ALA A 91 -14.72 -1.30 -1.06
C ALA A 91 -14.35 -2.56 -1.87
N LEU A 92 -13.37 -3.37 -1.44
CA LEU A 92 -13.07 -4.63 -2.11
C LEU A 92 -14.26 -5.59 -1.95
N PRO A 93 -14.72 -6.22 -3.06
CA PRO A 93 -15.73 -7.25 -2.96
C PRO A 93 -15.23 -8.38 -2.06
N ARG A 94 -16.15 -8.98 -1.28
CA ARG A 94 -15.84 -10.13 -0.44
C ARG A 94 -15.14 -11.19 -1.30
N SER A 95 -13.96 -11.64 -0.87
CA SER A 95 -13.36 -12.85 -1.42
C SER A 95 -13.96 -14.05 -0.70
N ILE A 96 -14.15 -15.15 -1.44
CA ILE A 96 -14.56 -16.43 -0.88
C ILE A 96 -13.27 -17.20 -0.58
N ALA A 97 -13.09 -17.62 0.67
CA ALA A 97 -11.93 -18.41 1.04
C ALA A 97 -12.04 -19.83 0.43
N PRO A 98 -10.93 -20.50 0.09
CA PRO A 98 -10.98 -21.83 -0.51
C PRO A 98 -11.80 -22.86 0.30
N GLU A 99 -11.81 -22.73 1.62
CA GLU A 99 -12.60 -23.55 2.54
C GLU A 99 -14.11 -23.26 2.53
N GLU A 100 -14.54 -22.11 1.99
CA GLU A 100 -15.95 -21.73 1.82
C GLU A 100 -16.52 -22.18 0.46
N VAL A 101 -15.68 -22.77 -0.40
CA VAL A 101 -16.09 -23.24 -1.73
C VAL A 101 -16.79 -24.60 -1.58
N PRO A 102 -18.08 -24.73 -1.94
CA PRO A 102 -18.76 -26.00 -1.90
C PRO A 102 -18.23 -26.93 -2.98
N ASP A 103 -18.30 -28.24 -2.72
CA ASP A 103 -18.06 -29.24 -3.75
C ASP A 103 -19.01 -29.04 -4.93
N ALA A 104 -18.53 -29.36 -6.13
CA ALA A 104 -19.38 -29.37 -7.31
C ALA A 104 -20.49 -30.40 -7.14
N ARG A 105 -21.73 -29.95 -7.30
CA ARG A 105 -22.93 -30.80 -7.19
C ARG A 105 -22.98 -31.78 -8.36
N ASN A 106 -22.84 -31.26 -9.58
CA ASN A 106 -22.75 -32.06 -10.79
C ASN A 106 -21.61 -31.54 -11.67
N VAL A 107 -20.95 -32.47 -12.38
CA VAL A 107 -19.93 -32.17 -13.39
C VAL A 107 -20.15 -33.14 -14.55
N GLY A 108 -20.35 -32.62 -15.75
CA GLY A 108 -20.54 -33.51 -16.90
C GLY A 108 -20.57 -32.77 -18.23
N ALA A 109 -20.35 -33.54 -19.30
CA ALA A 109 -20.56 -33.09 -20.66
C ALA A 109 -21.96 -33.53 -21.14
N VAL A 110 -22.70 -32.63 -21.78
CA VAL A 110 -24.02 -32.90 -22.35
C VAL A 110 -24.08 -32.38 -23.78
N THR A 111 -24.67 -33.18 -24.67
CA THR A 111 -25.03 -32.74 -26.02
C THR A 111 -26.53 -32.58 -26.10
N LEU A 112 -26.99 -31.40 -26.52
CA LEU A 112 -28.41 -31.09 -26.72
C LEU A 112 -28.67 -30.96 -28.22
N ALA A 113 -29.60 -31.74 -28.75
CA ALA A 113 -30.08 -31.61 -30.13
C ALA A 113 -31.08 -30.45 -30.26
N ASP A 114 -31.07 -29.80 -31.43
CA ASP A 114 -32.03 -28.78 -31.78
C ASP A 114 -33.45 -29.38 -31.82
N GLY A 115 -34.44 -28.59 -31.37
CA GLY A 115 -35.84 -28.96 -31.48
C GLY A 115 -36.44 -29.75 -30.32
N GLY A 116 -35.72 -30.00 -29.21
CA GLY A 116 -36.40 -30.61 -28.05
C GLY A 116 -35.56 -30.98 -26.83
N ASP A 117 -34.23 -31.05 -26.93
CA ASP A 117 -33.44 -31.47 -25.77
C ASP A 117 -33.35 -30.38 -24.71
N ALA A 118 -33.53 -30.81 -23.47
CA ALA A 118 -33.45 -29.96 -22.29
C ALA A 118 -32.76 -30.72 -21.15
N ILE A 119 -32.13 -29.94 -20.27
CA ILE A 119 -31.49 -30.40 -19.05
C ILE A 119 -31.94 -29.56 -17.87
N ASP A 120 -32.07 -30.19 -16.70
CA ASP A 120 -32.32 -29.49 -15.45
C ASP A 120 -30.99 -29.17 -14.76
N LEU A 121 -30.59 -27.90 -14.75
CA LEU A 121 -29.36 -27.46 -14.09
C LEU A 121 -29.44 -27.57 -12.55
N ASN A 122 -30.65 -27.74 -12.02
CA ASN A 122 -30.89 -28.04 -10.61
C ASN A 122 -31.18 -29.53 -10.35
N SER A 123 -30.82 -30.43 -11.26
CA SER A 123 -30.92 -31.87 -11.01
C SER A 123 -29.92 -32.32 -9.94
N THR A 124 -30.24 -33.36 -9.18
CA THR A 124 -29.27 -34.06 -8.30
C THR A 124 -28.62 -35.26 -9.00
N GLN A 125 -29.02 -35.55 -10.24
CA GLN A 125 -28.50 -36.68 -10.98
C GLN A 125 -27.21 -36.29 -11.72
N PRO A 126 -26.22 -37.20 -11.80
CA PRO A 126 -24.94 -36.94 -12.47
C PRO A 126 -25.06 -36.52 -13.94
N THR A 127 -26.17 -36.84 -14.61
CA THR A 127 -26.42 -36.57 -16.03
C THR A 127 -27.47 -35.49 -16.26
N PHE A 128 -27.76 -34.65 -15.27
CA PHE A 128 -28.66 -33.49 -15.39
C PHE A 128 -30.10 -33.80 -15.86
N ASP A 129 -30.56 -35.05 -15.72
CA ASP A 129 -31.88 -35.51 -16.17
C ASP A 129 -32.24 -35.15 -17.62
N THR A 130 -31.38 -35.52 -18.59
CA THR A 130 -31.63 -35.29 -20.02
C THR A 130 -32.97 -35.89 -20.49
N GLY A 131 -33.92 -35.07 -20.95
CA GLY A 131 -35.21 -35.54 -21.49
C GLY A 131 -36.28 -34.43 -21.64
N ILE A 132 -37.20 -34.61 -22.60
CA ILE A 132 -38.10 -33.61 -23.22
C ILE A 132 -39.13 -32.93 -22.27
N ASP A 133 -39.13 -33.17 -20.96
CA ASP A 133 -40.17 -32.62 -20.06
C ASP A 133 -39.67 -32.27 -18.65
N THR A 134 -38.61 -31.48 -18.56
CA THR A 134 -38.22 -30.85 -17.29
C THR A 134 -38.91 -29.48 -17.20
N SER A 135 -40.09 -29.43 -16.58
CA SER A 135 -40.79 -28.17 -16.27
C SER A 135 -40.20 -27.47 -15.04
N THR A 136 -38.89 -27.61 -14.80
CA THR A 136 -38.24 -27.05 -13.62
C THR A 136 -37.88 -25.58 -13.83
N SER A 137 -37.70 -24.88 -12.70
CA SER A 137 -37.27 -23.49 -12.67
C SER A 137 -35.86 -23.25 -13.19
N ASP A 138 -35.08 -24.31 -13.47
CA ASP A 138 -33.66 -24.26 -13.81
C ASP A 138 -33.32 -25.06 -15.08
N THR A 139 -34.33 -25.36 -15.91
CA THR A 139 -34.18 -26.03 -17.21
C THR A 139 -33.52 -25.16 -18.30
N LEU A 140 -32.47 -25.70 -18.93
CA LEU A 140 -31.83 -25.16 -20.12
C LEU A 140 -32.13 -26.05 -21.33
N SER A 141 -32.64 -25.47 -22.40
CA SER A 141 -33.02 -26.17 -23.64
C SER A 141 -32.29 -25.61 -24.84
N TYR A 142 -32.06 -26.42 -25.88
CA TYR A 142 -31.48 -25.95 -27.14
C TYR A 142 -32.54 -25.90 -28.24
N ARG A 143 -32.76 -24.71 -28.81
CA ARG A 143 -33.74 -24.52 -29.89
C ARG A 143 -33.36 -23.35 -30.79
N ASP A 144 -33.49 -23.54 -32.10
CA ASP A 144 -33.27 -22.52 -33.13
C ASP A 144 -31.84 -21.94 -33.08
N GLY A 145 -30.85 -22.76 -32.72
CA GLY A 145 -29.46 -22.31 -32.59
C GLY A 145 -29.12 -21.61 -31.27
N GLU A 146 -30.06 -21.50 -30.33
CA GLU A 146 -29.92 -20.80 -29.06
C GLU A 146 -30.15 -21.73 -27.86
N LEU A 147 -29.42 -21.50 -26.76
CA LEU A 147 -29.82 -22.05 -25.46
C LEU A 147 -30.85 -21.13 -24.83
N ARG A 148 -31.95 -21.70 -24.35
CA ARG A 148 -33.09 -20.98 -23.80
C ARG A 148 -33.50 -21.55 -22.46
N THR A 149 -33.90 -20.68 -21.55
CA THR A 149 -34.48 -21.06 -20.26
C THR A 149 -35.99 -20.94 -20.28
N SER A 150 -36.68 -21.76 -19.49
CA SER A 150 -38.14 -21.71 -19.36
C SER A 150 -38.64 -20.51 -18.54
N TRP A 151 -37.76 -19.82 -17.79
CA TRP A 151 -38.08 -18.64 -17.01
C TRP A 151 -37.55 -17.35 -17.63
N HIS A 152 -38.17 -16.23 -17.26
CA HIS A 152 -38.06 -14.94 -17.94
C HIS A 152 -36.78 -14.12 -17.68
N GLN A 153 -35.82 -14.61 -16.89
CA GLN A 153 -34.53 -13.94 -16.60
C GLN A 153 -33.45 -14.95 -16.19
N LEU A 154 -32.52 -15.26 -17.08
CA LEU A 154 -31.25 -15.92 -16.78
C LEU A 154 -30.19 -14.86 -16.53
N ASP A 155 -29.63 -14.84 -15.33
CA ASP A 155 -28.51 -13.98 -15.00
C ASP A 155 -27.23 -14.63 -15.51
N ILE A 156 -26.62 -14.04 -16.55
CA ILE A 156 -25.41 -14.57 -17.17
C ILE A 156 -24.26 -13.59 -17.06
N LEU A 157 -23.07 -14.13 -16.80
CA LEU A 157 -21.80 -13.43 -16.91
C LEU A 157 -20.86 -14.24 -17.81
N ALA A 158 -20.65 -13.75 -19.03
CA ALA A 158 -19.61 -14.27 -19.91
C ALA A 158 -18.25 -13.70 -19.48
N LEU A 159 -17.34 -14.56 -19.05
CA LEU A 159 -15.98 -14.17 -18.71
C LEU A 159 -15.19 -14.04 -20.01
N LYS A 160 -14.33 -13.02 -20.10
CA LYS A 160 -13.45 -12.80 -21.25
C LYS A 160 -12.01 -13.10 -20.85
N ASN A 161 -11.13 -13.23 -21.84
CA ASN A 161 -9.67 -13.24 -21.65
C ASN A 161 -9.14 -14.43 -20.81
N GLY A 162 -9.76 -15.60 -20.92
CA GLY A 162 -9.26 -16.83 -20.28
C GLY A 162 -9.48 -16.88 -18.76
N HIS A 163 -10.36 -16.03 -18.21
CA HIS A 163 -10.81 -16.18 -16.84
C HIS A 163 -11.74 -17.39 -16.72
N LYS A 164 -11.40 -18.31 -15.81
CA LYS A 164 -12.20 -19.50 -15.55
C LYS A 164 -13.44 -19.14 -14.73
N ALA A 165 -14.60 -19.66 -15.11
CA ALA A 165 -15.84 -19.57 -14.33
C ALA A 165 -15.78 -20.53 -13.14
N ALA A 166 -14.96 -20.21 -12.14
CA ALA A 166 -14.94 -20.90 -10.86
C ALA A 166 -16.09 -20.43 -9.96
N TYR A 167 -16.46 -21.24 -8.96
CA TYR A 167 -17.52 -20.93 -8.01
C TYR A 167 -17.36 -19.53 -7.40
N GLU A 168 -16.16 -19.19 -6.95
CA GLU A 168 -15.84 -17.93 -6.29
C GLU A 168 -16.12 -16.75 -7.21
N THR A 169 -15.76 -16.90 -8.49
CA THR A 169 -15.98 -15.87 -9.51
C THR A 169 -17.48 -15.72 -9.77
N CYS A 170 -18.20 -16.83 -9.94
CA CYS A 170 -19.62 -16.80 -10.22
C CYS A 170 -20.43 -16.26 -9.01
N ALA A 171 -20.05 -16.61 -7.79
CA ALA A 171 -20.75 -16.20 -6.58
C ALA A 171 -20.63 -14.69 -6.33
N ILE A 172 -19.42 -14.13 -6.44
CA ILE A 172 -19.16 -12.73 -6.03
C ILE A 172 -19.35 -11.71 -7.16
N ALA A 173 -19.37 -12.14 -8.43
CA ALA A 173 -19.44 -11.21 -9.54
C ALA A 173 -20.76 -10.42 -9.54
N THR A 174 -20.69 -9.14 -9.90
CA THR A 174 -21.83 -8.22 -9.91
C THR A 174 -22.30 -7.87 -11.32
N GLY A 175 -21.55 -8.28 -12.36
CA GLY A 175 -21.79 -7.94 -13.76
C GLY A 175 -22.78 -8.85 -14.50
N TYR A 176 -23.65 -9.55 -13.78
CA TYR A 176 -24.64 -10.41 -14.40
C TYR A 176 -25.64 -9.60 -15.22
N ALA A 177 -25.86 -10.04 -16.46
CA ALA A 177 -26.84 -9.46 -17.35
C ALA A 177 -28.05 -10.41 -17.46
N PRO A 178 -29.29 -9.91 -17.25
CA PRO A 178 -30.47 -10.70 -17.46
C PRO A 178 -30.67 -10.93 -18.97
N THR A 179 -30.76 -12.19 -19.38
CA THR A 179 -31.11 -12.61 -20.73
C THR A 179 -32.00 -13.84 -20.69
N ASN A 180 -32.68 -14.17 -21.78
CA ASN A 180 -33.49 -15.41 -21.88
C ASN A 180 -32.90 -16.39 -22.89
N THR A 181 -31.87 -15.96 -23.60
CA THR A 181 -31.22 -16.71 -24.66
C THR A 181 -29.71 -16.57 -24.56
N ILE A 182 -29.01 -17.63 -24.96
CA ILE A 182 -27.56 -17.66 -25.13
C ILE A 182 -27.30 -18.14 -26.54
N GLU A 183 -26.45 -17.43 -27.28
CA GLU A 183 -26.01 -17.80 -28.62
C GLU A 183 -24.69 -18.60 -28.50
N PRO A 184 -24.70 -19.95 -28.49
CA PRO A 184 -23.52 -20.74 -28.09
C PRO A 184 -22.35 -20.60 -29.07
N HIS A 185 -22.66 -20.32 -30.34
CA HIS A 185 -21.67 -20.07 -31.38
C HIS A 185 -20.78 -18.84 -31.12
N ARG A 186 -21.18 -17.94 -30.22
CA ARG A 186 -20.39 -16.76 -29.82
C ARG A 186 -19.52 -16.99 -28.60
N LEU A 187 -19.67 -18.14 -27.96
CA LEU A 187 -19.08 -18.46 -26.66
C LEU A 187 -18.27 -19.76 -26.72
N THR A 188 -17.94 -20.25 -27.92
CA THR A 188 -17.12 -21.45 -28.10
C THR A 188 -15.75 -21.26 -27.46
N GLY A 189 -15.41 -22.11 -26.50
CA GLY A 189 -14.18 -22.02 -25.70
C GLY A 189 -14.19 -20.96 -24.60
N GLU A 190 -15.30 -20.24 -24.40
CA GLU A 190 -15.45 -19.27 -23.32
C GLU A 190 -16.12 -19.92 -22.09
N ASP A 191 -15.75 -19.43 -20.91
CA ASP A 191 -16.32 -19.82 -19.63
C ASP A 191 -17.47 -18.86 -19.25
N ILE A 192 -18.64 -19.42 -18.96
CA ILE A 192 -19.84 -18.66 -18.63
C ILE A 192 -20.26 -18.98 -17.20
N CYS A 193 -20.44 -17.95 -16.38
CA CYS A 193 -21.12 -18.06 -15.10
C CYS A 193 -22.63 -17.81 -15.28
N ILE A 194 -23.44 -18.62 -14.61
CA ILE A 194 -24.90 -18.53 -14.61
C ILE A 194 -25.40 -18.55 -13.18
N ARG A 195 -26.31 -17.64 -12.84
CA ARG A 195 -27.12 -17.71 -11.61
C ARG A 195 -28.47 -18.33 -11.92
N LEU A 196 -28.75 -19.44 -11.25
CA LEU A 196 -29.98 -20.20 -11.39
C LEU A 196 -31.09 -19.58 -10.54
N LYS A 197 -32.35 -19.83 -10.90
CA LYS A 197 -33.51 -19.33 -10.19
C LYS A 197 -33.64 -19.96 -8.79
N SER A 198 -33.12 -21.18 -8.62
CA SER A 198 -32.97 -21.82 -7.30
C SER A 198 -31.96 -21.12 -6.38
N GLY A 199 -31.15 -20.18 -6.88
CA GLY A 199 -30.05 -19.56 -6.15
C GLY A 199 -28.71 -20.28 -6.30
N ASN A 200 -28.71 -21.43 -7.00
CA ASN A 200 -27.51 -22.18 -7.36
C ASN A 200 -26.68 -21.45 -8.42
N TYR A 201 -25.44 -21.89 -8.57
CA TYR A 201 -24.52 -21.38 -9.59
C TYR A 201 -24.18 -22.47 -10.59
N ALA A 202 -24.00 -22.08 -11.85
CA ALA A 202 -23.51 -22.98 -12.88
C ALA A 202 -22.37 -22.34 -13.68
N ARG A 203 -21.42 -23.18 -14.08
CA ARG A 203 -20.44 -22.93 -15.12
C ARG A 203 -20.87 -23.69 -16.36
N ILE A 204 -20.88 -23.01 -17.50
CA ILE A 204 -21.06 -23.65 -18.81
C ILE A 204 -19.87 -23.27 -19.69
N VAL A 205 -19.28 -24.29 -20.33
CA VAL A 205 -18.31 -24.13 -21.41
C VAL A 205 -18.90 -24.72 -22.66
N VAL A 206 -18.97 -23.93 -23.73
CA VAL A 206 -19.42 -24.43 -25.04
C VAL A 206 -18.21 -25.10 -25.71
N GLN A 207 -18.25 -26.43 -25.77
CA GLN A 207 -17.21 -27.24 -26.42
C GLN A 207 -17.40 -27.25 -27.94
N GLU A 208 -18.64 -27.37 -28.39
CA GLU A 208 -19.01 -27.38 -29.81
C GLU A 208 -20.39 -26.75 -29.99
N SER A 209 -20.59 -26.03 -31.09
CA SER A 209 -21.86 -25.40 -31.46
C SER A 209 -22.10 -25.55 -32.97
N ALA A 210 -23.15 -26.27 -33.33
CA ALA A 210 -23.62 -26.45 -34.69
C ALA A 210 -25.14 -26.17 -34.75
N PRO A 211 -25.73 -25.87 -35.93
CA PRO A 211 -27.17 -25.59 -36.01
C PRO A 211 -28.07 -26.70 -35.44
N GLU A 212 -27.63 -27.96 -35.57
CA GLU A 212 -28.39 -29.15 -35.20
C GLU A 212 -28.20 -29.56 -33.73
N HIS A 213 -27.11 -29.12 -33.08
CA HIS A 213 -26.77 -29.52 -31.72
C HIS A 213 -25.71 -28.63 -31.07
N VAL A 214 -25.65 -28.66 -29.74
CA VAL A 214 -24.60 -28.01 -28.95
C VAL A 214 -24.04 -28.98 -27.92
N THR A 215 -22.73 -29.00 -27.74
CA THR A 215 -22.06 -29.78 -26.70
C THR A 215 -21.51 -28.84 -25.63
N LEU A 216 -21.92 -29.08 -24.39
CA LEU A 216 -21.63 -28.26 -23.23
C LEU A 216 -20.86 -29.08 -22.18
N GLU A 217 -19.85 -28.48 -21.56
CA GLU A 217 -19.33 -28.94 -20.27
C GLU A 217 -19.97 -28.09 -19.18
N ILE A 218 -20.61 -28.75 -18.21
CA ILE A 218 -21.41 -28.10 -17.19
C ILE A 218 -20.86 -28.48 -15.82
N THR A 219 -20.76 -27.49 -14.94
CA THR A 219 -20.52 -27.70 -13.52
C THR A 219 -21.54 -26.89 -12.73
N THR A 220 -22.15 -27.48 -11.71
CA THR A 220 -23.10 -26.76 -10.84
C THR A 220 -22.67 -26.80 -9.38
N TRP A 221 -23.07 -25.77 -8.64
CA TRP A 221 -22.76 -25.60 -7.22
C TRP A 221 -23.99 -25.13 -6.46
N GLU A 222 -24.07 -25.55 -5.20
CA GLU A 222 -25.04 -25.03 -4.22
C GLU A 222 -24.74 -23.56 -3.86
N PRO A 223 -25.71 -22.79 -3.34
CA PRO A 223 -25.44 -21.45 -2.83
C PRO A 223 -24.48 -21.50 -1.61
N PRO A 224 -23.81 -20.38 -1.30
CA PRO A 224 -23.07 -20.27 -0.06
C PRO A 224 -24.02 -20.45 1.14
N LEU A 225 -23.57 -21.25 2.13
CA LEU A 225 -24.26 -21.47 3.41
C LEU A 225 -24.33 -20.19 4.26
#